data_AF-A0A661GM29-F1
#
_entry.id   AF-A0A661GM29-F1
#
_cell.length_a   1.000
_cell.length_b   1.000
_cell.length_c   1.000
_cell.angle_alpha   90.00
_cell.angle_beta   90.00
_cell.angle_gamma   90.00
#
_symmetry.space_group_name_H-M   'P 1'
#
loop_
_entity.id
_entity.type
_entity.pdbx_description
1 polymer ?
#
loop_
_entity_poly.entity_id
_entity_poly.type
_entity_poly.pdbx_seq_one_letter_code
_entity_poly.pdbx_strand_id
1 'polypeptide(L)'
;MKIYRVISLISLIALLLLVTGCATTESQSDSLPTPLADQARLQTLVEGVQLNDTLNPKLWQGDKLDPAVRERLLAMAELFIKDVGFDGVDVKEITFAGSNVGYLYHDKSDVDVHISVDGSPITDDLKLLFRLFNSESDDWNGDFDFRMRGYEVELFMLDHRSPAGSAGVYSLGKDRWITKPEKPTNRVDSAEVLTDVTRFAAEFEVLRANFNTSPDTFDCHEFKSYRRMLKDYRAKQGFQRSGEYSVGNLGFKALRNGGYLDAAKSEQARCLAMKYNPAGNHESSAKTGNGVNWCRSGFSPTAGVTG
;
A
#
# COMPACT_ATOMS: atom_id res chain seq x y z
N MET A 1 -33.07 12.56 -14.09
CA MET A 1 -34.07 11.49 -14.31
C MET A 1 -33.65 10.29 -13.47
N LYS A 2 -34.59 9.76 -12.67
CA LYS A 2 -34.53 8.61 -11.74
C LYS A 2 -33.75 8.79 -10.43
N ILE A 3 -34.53 8.98 -9.37
CA ILE A 3 -34.19 8.88 -7.94
C ILE A 3 -34.32 7.39 -7.57
N TYR A 4 -33.25 6.75 -7.10
CA TYR A 4 -33.33 5.40 -6.54
C TYR A 4 -33.51 5.49 -5.02
N ARG A 5 -34.71 5.16 -4.55
CA ARG A 5 -34.95 4.77 -3.15
C ARG A 5 -34.74 3.27 -3.05
N VAL A 6 -33.73 2.83 -2.31
CA VAL A 6 -33.47 1.41 -2.06
C VAL A 6 -34.26 0.99 -0.82
N ILE A 7 -35.20 0.07 -1.02
CA ILE A 7 -35.95 -0.61 0.03
C ILE A 7 -35.09 -1.79 0.50
N SER A 8 -34.74 -1.81 1.78
CA SER A 8 -34.01 -2.90 2.43
C SER A 8 -34.94 -4.09 2.66
N LEU A 9 -34.63 -5.24 2.05
CA LEU A 9 -35.31 -6.51 2.32
C LEU A 9 -34.26 -7.49 2.86
N ILE A 10 -34.30 -7.70 4.18
CA ILE A 10 -33.50 -8.69 4.90
C ILE A 10 -34.07 -10.08 4.55
N SER A 11 -33.22 -10.99 4.08
CA SER A 11 -33.56 -12.41 3.96
C SER A 11 -32.41 -13.28 4.48
N LEU A 12 -32.75 -13.94 5.59
CA LEU A 12 -32.14 -15.09 6.25
C LEU A 12 -31.40 -16.04 5.29
N ILE A 13 -30.12 -16.32 5.53
CA ILE A 13 -29.45 -17.52 5.01
C ILE A 13 -28.74 -18.26 6.15
N ALA A 14 -28.93 -19.56 6.11
CA ALA A 14 -28.69 -20.54 7.15
C ALA A 14 -27.21 -20.80 7.47
N LEU A 15 -26.99 -21.07 8.74
CA LEU A 15 -25.77 -21.55 9.38
C LEU A 15 -25.36 -22.92 8.80
N LEU A 16 -24.23 -22.99 8.10
CA LEU A 16 -23.55 -24.25 7.78
C LEU A 16 -22.21 -24.29 8.53
N LEU A 17 -22.13 -25.16 9.53
CA LEU A 17 -20.91 -25.49 10.26
C LEU A 17 -19.97 -26.27 9.32
N LEU A 18 -18.89 -25.62 8.87
CA LEU A 18 -17.74 -26.31 8.28
C LEU A 18 -16.60 -26.34 9.29
N VAL A 19 -16.19 -27.57 9.60
CA VAL A 19 -15.10 -27.95 10.49
C VAL A 19 -13.81 -27.30 10.00
N THR A 20 -13.24 -26.42 10.83
CA THR A 20 -11.95 -25.79 10.63
C THR A 20 -10.83 -26.82 10.77
N GLY A 21 -10.27 -27.24 9.65
CA GLY A 21 -8.91 -27.77 9.63
C GLY A 21 -7.94 -26.60 9.76
N CYS A 22 -7.26 -26.48 10.90
CA CYS A 22 -6.09 -25.61 11.05
C CYS A 22 -4.97 -26.14 10.14
N ALA A 23 -5.00 -25.77 8.86
CA ALA A 23 -3.79 -25.71 8.07
C ALA A 23 -3.06 -24.45 8.51
N THR A 24 -2.00 -24.63 9.30
CA THR A 24 -1.02 -23.58 9.55
C THR A 24 -0.36 -23.27 8.21
N THR A 25 -0.84 -22.24 7.53
CA THR A 25 -0.03 -21.54 6.53
C THR A 25 1.17 -20.97 7.28
N GLU A 26 2.31 -21.63 7.16
CA GLU A 26 3.59 -20.97 7.38
C GLU A 26 3.62 -19.75 6.47
N SER A 27 3.39 -18.59 7.07
CA SER A 27 3.82 -17.31 6.52
C SER A 27 5.32 -17.44 6.31
N GLN A 28 5.71 -17.73 5.07
CA GLN A 28 7.09 -17.52 4.65
C GLN A 28 7.34 -16.03 4.83
N SER A 29 7.96 -15.66 5.96
CA SER A 29 8.62 -14.38 6.07
C SER A 29 9.74 -14.43 5.04
N ASP A 30 9.50 -13.92 3.84
CA ASP A 30 10.51 -13.69 2.84
C ASP A 30 11.54 -12.73 3.44
N SER A 31 12.52 -13.29 4.14
CA SER A 31 13.63 -12.53 4.68
C SER A 31 14.36 -11.92 3.49
N LEU A 32 14.32 -10.60 3.39
CA LEU A 32 14.99 -9.88 2.33
C LEU A 32 16.45 -10.34 2.21
N PRO A 33 16.97 -10.52 0.97
CA PRO A 33 18.35 -10.94 0.77
C PRO A 33 19.30 -9.94 1.44
N THR A 34 20.30 -10.47 2.14
CA THR A 34 21.32 -9.68 2.84
C THR A 34 22.69 -9.96 2.21
N PRO A 35 23.49 -8.93 1.86
CA PRO A 35 23.17 -7.50 1.95
C PRO A 35 22.17 -7.05 0.88
N LEU A 36 21.33 -6.07 1.21
CA LEU A 36 20.33 -5.53 0.27
C LEU A 36 21.00 -4.77 -0.87
N ALA A 37 22.18 -4.18 -0.60
CA ALA A 37 22.97 -3.34 -1.49
C ALA A 37 23.83 -4.10 -2.53
N ASP A 38 23.50 -5.35 -2.86
CA ASP A 38 24.18 -6.07 -3.94
C ASP A 38 24.00 -5.35 -5.30
N GLN A 39 25.10 -5.07 -6.01
CA GLN A 39 25.07 -4.23 -7.20
C GLN A 39 24.28 -4.84 -8.36
N ALA A 40 24.34 -6.16 -8.54
CA ALA A 40 23.58 -6.85 -9.58
C ALA A 40 22.07 -6.74 -9.31
N ARG A 41 21.67 -6.93 -8.04
CA ARG A 41 20.28 -6.70 -7.61
C ARG A 41 19.82 -5.26 -7.84
N LEU A 42 20.64 -4.26 -7.49
CA LEU A 42 20.29 -2.85 -7.69
C LEU A 42 20.10 -2.53 -9.18
N GLN A 43 20.96 -3.08 -10.04
CA GLN A 43 20.81 -2.97 -11.50
C GLN A 43 19.45 -3.52 -11.97
N THR A 44 19.08 -4.72 -11.54
CA THR A 44 17.77 -5.33 -11.87
C THR A 44 16.60 -4.47 -11.38
N LEU A 45 16.70 -3.86 -10.19
CA LEU A 45 15.65 -2.97 -9.67
C LEU A 45 15.46 -1.71 -10.53
N VAL A 46 16.57 -1.15 -11.04
CA VAL A 46 16.55 0.04 -11.91
C VAL A 46 16.00 -0.30 -13.30
N GLU A 47 16.35 -1.47 -13.83
CA GLU A 47 15.80 -1.97 -15.10
C GLU A 47 14.29 -2.21 -15.00
N GLY A 48 13.81 -2.70 -13.86
CA GLY A 48 12.39 -3.00 -13.61
C GLY A 48 11.47 -1.78 -13.47
N VAL A 49 12.01 -0.55 -13.47
CA VAL A 49 11.22 0.69 -13.37
C VAL A 49 11.34 1.58 -14.62
N GLN A 50 11.90 1.06 -15.71
CA GLN A 50 12.08 1.80 -16.94
C GLN A 50 10.76 2.05 -17.69
N LEU A 51 10.79 3.04 -18.59
CA LEU A 51 9.67 3.40 -19.45
C LEU A 51 9.31 2.29 -20.44
N ASN A 52 8.02 1.99 -20.53
CA ASN A 52 7.43 1.13 -21.55
C ASN A 52 7.17 1.91 -22.83
N ASP A 53 7.16 1.20 -23.97
CA ASP A 53 6.92 1.85 -25.25
C ASP A 53 5.44 2.08 -25.57
N THR A 54 4.56 1.35 -24.90
CA THR A 54 3.11 1.37 -25.08
C THR A 54 2.44 1.46 -23.71
N LEU A 55 1.17 1.88 -23.66
CA LEU A 55 0.31 1.67 -22.50
C LEU A 55 0.21 0.17 -22.20
N ASN A 56 -0.17 -0.20 -20.97
CA ASN A 56 -0.18 -1.60 -20.56
C ASN A 56 -1.09 -2.45 -21.47
N PRO A 57 -0.54 -3.35 -22.32
CA PRO A 57 -1.34 -4.09 -23.29
C PRO A 57 -2.28 -5.11 -22.64
N LYS A 58 -2.10 -5.41 -21.34
CA LYS A 58 -3.05 -6.22 -20.57
C LYS A 58 -4.35 -5.47 -20.28
N LEU A 59 -4.31 -4.14 -20.25
CA LEU A 59 -5.43 -3.26 -19.88
C LEU A 59 -5.93 -2.40 -21.04
N TRP A 60 -5.05 -2.05 -21.98
CA TRP A 60 -5.29 -1.09 -23.06
C TRP A 60 -5.16 -1.75 -24.44
N GLN A 61 -6.02 -1.34 -25.37
CA GLN A 61 -5.92 -1.63 -26.80
C GLN A 61 -5.58 -0.33 -27.53
N GLY A 62 -4.30 -0.10 -27.79
CA GLY A 62 -3.82 1.21 -28.26
C GLY A 62 -4.02 2.26 -27.16
N ASP A 63 -4.86 3.26 -27.43
CA ASP A 63 -5.21 4.31 -26.47
C ASP A 63 -6.62 4.18 -25.89
N LYS A 64 -7.29 3.04 -26.09
CA LYS A 64 -8.60 2.74 -25.55
C LYS A 64 -8.51 1.67 -24.47
N LEU A 65 -9.16 1.92 -23.33
CA LEU A 65 -9.24 0.94 -22.25
C LEU A 65 -10.08 -0.26 -22.72
N ASP A 66 -9.66 -1.49 -22.38
CA ASP A 66 -10.47 -2.68 -22.63
C ASP A 66 -11.84 -2.51 -21.95
N PRO A 67 -12.97 -2.60 -22.69
CA PRO A 67 -14.31 -2.44 -22.12
C PRO A 67 -14.57 -3.36 -20.92
N ALA A 68 -14.07 -4.60 -20.95
CA ALA A 68 -14.26 -5.54 -19.85
C ALA A 68 -13.48 -5.13 -18.60
N VAL A 69 -12.31 -4.51 -18.77
CA VAL A 69 -11.55 -3.91 -17.67
C VAL A 69 -12.35 -2.74 -17.10
N ARG A 70 -12.80 -1.82 -17.95
CA ARG A 70 -13.58 -0.64 -17.55
C ARG A 70 -14.83 -1.02 -16.75
N GLU A 71 -15.66 -1.91 -17.28
CA GLU A 71 -16.93 -2.31 -16.65
C GLU A 71 -16.70 -2.93 -15.27
N ARG A 72 -15.66 -3.75 -15.14
CA ARG A 72 -15.34 -4.40 -13.87
C ARG A 72 -14.77 -3.44 -12.84
N LEU A 73 -13.93 -2.47 -13.25
CA LEU A 73 -13.44 -1.42 -12.35
C LEU A 73 -14.58 -0.51 -11.87
N LEU A 74 -15.53 -0.18 -12.74
CA LEU A 74 -16.74 0.55 -12.34
C LEU A 74 -17.58 -0.24 -11.32
N ALA A 75 -17.81 -1.53 -11.58
CA ALA A 75 -18.58 -2.37 -10.67
C ALA A 75 -17.90 -2.49 -9.28
N MET A 76 -16.56 -2.57 -9.24
CA MET A 76 -15.80 -2.57 -7.98
C MET A 76 -15.96 -1.23 -7.24
N ALA A 77 -15.86 -0.10 -7.96
CA ALA A 77 -16.07 1.21 -7.35
C ALA A 77 -17.49 1.39 -6.80
N GLU A 78 -18.51 0.93 -7.52
CA GLU A 78 -19.91 0.96 -7.06
C GLU A 78 -20.13 0.09 -5.82
N LEU A 79 -19.51 -1.10 -5.77
CA LEU A 79 -19.55 -1.96 -4.59
C LEU A 79 -18.88 -1.30 -3.39
N PHE A 80 -17.68 -0.76 -3.58
CA PHE A 80 -16.94 -0.05 -2.54
C PHE A 80 -17.75 1.14 -1.99
N ILE A 81 -18.32 1.99 -2.85
CA ILE A 81 -19.16 3.12 -2.43
C ILE A 81 -20.35 2.65 -1.58
N LYS A 82 -20.96 1.54 -1.97
CA LYS A 82 -22.10 0.95 -1.25
C LYS A 82 -21.69 0.40 0.11
N ASP A 83 -20.57 -0.31 0.18
CA ASP A 83 -20.13 -1.00 1.41
C ASP A 83 -19.66 0.00 2.47
N VAL A 84 -18.91 1.02 2.05
CA VAL A 84 -18.44 2.07 2.95
C VAL A 84 -19.60 2.96 3.44
N GLY A 85 -20.68 3.08 2.64
CA GLY A 85 -21.97 3.54 3.13
C GLY A 85 -22.04 5.02 3.54
N PHE A 86 -21.24 5.89 2.92
CA PHE A 86 -21.25 7.32 3.26
C PHE A 86 -22.44 8.07 2.63
N ASP A 87 -23.56 8.07 3.36
CA ASP A 87 -24.71 8.93 3.05
C ASP A 87 -24.31 10.41 3.00
N GLY A 88 -24.80 11.13 2.00
CA GLY A 88 -24.56 12.57 1.84
C GLY A 88 -23.26 12.95 1.11
N VAL A 89 -22.47 11.97 0.67
CA VAL A 89 -21.34 12.21 -0.24
C VAL A 89 -21.81 12.24 -1.69
N ASP A 90 -21.48 13.29 -2.42
CA ASP A 90 -21.74 13.34 -3.87
C ASP A 90 -20.51 12.88 -4.66
N VAL A 91 -20.66 11.75 -5.36
CA VAL A 91 -19.63 11.19 -6.24
C VAL A 91 -19.59 11.97 -7.54
N LYS A 92 -18.50 12.73 -7.75
CA LYS A 92 -18.35 13.62 -8.90
C LYS A 92 -17.76 12.91 -10.11
N GLU A 93 -16.82 11.98 -9.89
CA GLU A 93 -16.10 11.28 -10.95
C GLU A 93 -15.48 9.99 -10.42
N ILE A 94 -15.43 8.95 -11.27
CA ILE A 94 -14.66 7.73 -11.02
C ILE A 94 -13.60 7.63 -12.10
N THR A 95 -12.34 7.63 -11.70
CA THR A 95 -11.19 7.66 -12.62
C THR A 95 -10.25 6.50 -12.38
N PHE A 96 -9.62 6.06 -13.46
CA PHE A 96 -8.43 5.22 -13.42
C PHE A 96 -7.21 6.14 -13.53
N ALA A 97 -6.26 6.00 -12.60
CA ALA A 97 -5.04 6.80 -12.53
C ALA A 97 -3.81 5.93 -12.22
N GLY A 98 -2.67 6.59 -12.03
CA GLY A 98 -1.42 5.97 -11.61
C GLY A 98 -0.67 5.28 -12.74
N SER A 99 0.21 4.35 -12.38
CA SER A 99 1.27 3.87 -13.27
C SER A 99 0.75 3.10 -14.49
N ASN A 100 -0.39 2.41 -14.34
CA ASN A 100 -1.08 1.69 -15.42
C ASN A 100 -1.86 2.61 -16.37
N VAL A 101 -1.92 3.92 -16.08
CA VAL A 101 -2.52 4.97 -16.92
C VAL A 101 -1.41 5.87 -17.51
N GLY A 102 -0.25 5.25 -17.77
CA GLY A 102 0.93 5.87 -18.32
C GLY A 102 1.90 4.82 -18.85
N TYR A 103 3.16 5.22 -18.98
CA TYR A 103 4.22 4.36 -19.53
C TYR A 103 5.14 3.77 -18.44
N LEU A 104 4.82 3.95 -17.16
CA LEU A 104 5.66 3.52 -16.03
C LEU A 104 5.06 2.37 -15.21
N TYR A 105 4.24 1.52 -15.85
CA TYR A 105 3.76 0.29 -15.23
C TYR A 105 4.84 -0.80 -15.24
N HIS A 106 4.76 -1.71 -14.27
CA HIS A 106 5.58 -2.91 -14.18
C HIS A 106 4.77 -4.03 -13.50
N ASP A 107 5.34 -5.21 -13.31
CA ASP A 107 4.60 -6.35 -12.75
C ASP A 107 4.11 -6.14 -11.30
N LYS A 108 4.74 -5.25 -10.54
CA LYS A 108 4.32 -4.82 -9.19
C LYS A 108 3.44 -3.55 -9.17
N SER A 109 2.85 -3.18 -10.31
CA SER A 109 2.02 -1.98 -10.41
C SER A 109 0.57 -2.28 -10.09
N ASP A 110 -0.07 -1.38 -9.36
CA ASP A 110 -1.47 -1.54 -8.99
C ASP A 110 -2.37 -0.79 -9.98
N VAL A 111 -3.66 -1.13 -9.97
CA VAL A 111 -4.71 -0.46 -10.74
C VAL A 111 -5.42 0.50 -9.80
N ASP A 112 -5.01 1.77 -9.85
CA ASP A 112 -5.50 2.81 -8.95
C ASP A 112 -6.87 3.36 -9.43
N VAL A 113 -7.94 3.02 -8.72
CA VAL A 113 -9.28 3.56 -8.98
C VAL A 113 -9.59 4.68 -7.99
N HIS A 114 -9.65 5.91 -8.48
CA HIS A 114 -9.97 7.08 -7.67
C HIS A 114 -11.44 7.46 -7.80
N ILE A 115 -12.11 7.57 -6.66
CA ILE A 115 -13.50 8.01 -6.51
C ILE A 115 -13.45 9.43 -5.97
N SER A 116 -13.65 10.40 -6.84
CA SER A 116 -13.63 11.82 -6.49
C SER A 116 -14.97 12.25 -5.93
N VAL A 117 -14.95 12.80 -4.72
CA VAL A 117 -16.16 13.13 -3.98
C VAL A 117 -16.17 14.57 -3.46
N ASP A 118 -17.37 15.09 -3.25
CA ASP A 118 -17.60 16.34 -2.54
C ASP A 118 -18.11 16.08 -1.12
N GLY A 119 -17.21 16.23 -0.15
CA GLY A 119 -17.50 16.08 1.27
C GLY A 119 -17.98 17.35 1.95
N SER A 120 -18.05 18.50 1.24
CA SER A 120 -18.50 19.76 1.84
C SER A 120 -19.94 19.74 2.39
N PRO A 121 -20.89 18.93 1.87
CA PRO A 121 -22.21 18.80 2.49
C PRO A 121 -22.20 18.10 3.85
N ILE A 122 -21.11 17.39 4.20
CA ILE A 122 -21.00 16.62 5.44
C ILE A 122 -20.30 17.44 6.52
N THR A 123 -19.21 18.10 6.17
CA THR A 123 -18.40 18.86 7.14
C THR A 123 -17.49 19.87 6.47
N ASP A 124 -17.17 20.93 7.20
CA ASP A 124 -16.14 21.90 6.85
C ASP A 124 -14.72 21.39 7.15
N ASP A 125 -14.55 20.41 8.07
CA ASP A 125 -13.25 19.77 8.34
C ASP A 125 -12.97 18.63 7.36
N LEU A 126 -12.80 19.02 6.10
CA LEU A 126 -12.54 18.11 4.99
C LEU A 126 -11.25 17.30 5.21
N LYS A 127 -10.26 17.87 5.91
CA LYS A 127 -9.01 17.18 6.21
C LYS A 127 -9.22 16.00 7.15
N LEU A 128 -10.10 16.12 8.14
CA LEU A 128 -10.48 14.99 8.97
C LEU A 128 -11.29 13.96 8.17
N LEU A 129 -12.25 14.42 7.37
CA LEU A 129 -13.09 13.55 6.54
C LEU A 129 -12.26 12.67 5.60
N PHE A 130 -11.34 13.26 4.83
CA PHE A 130 -10.52 12.50 3.89
C PHE A 130 -9.47 11.62 4.57
N ARG A 131 -9.08 11.92 5.83
CA ARG A 131 -8.28 10.97 6.62
C ARG A 131 -9.09 9.74 7.01
N LEU A 132 -10.36 9.91 7.37
CA LEU A 132 -11.25 8.78 7.64
C LEU A 132 -11.48 7.96 6.37
N PHE A 133 -11.80 8.63 5.25
CA PHE A 133 -12.01 7.94 3.97
C PHE A 133 -10.80 7.12 3.53
N ASN A 134 -9.59 7.65 3.69
CA ASN A 134 -8.38 6.89 3.39
C ASN A 134 -8.22 5.67 4.32
N SER A 135 -8.59 5.78 5.60
CA SER A 135 -8.57 4.63 6.52
C SER A 135 -9.53 3.55 6.08
N GLU A 136 -10.77 3.90 5.72
CA GLU A 136 -11.77 2.94 5.23
C GLU A 136 -11.33 2.32 3.89
N SER A 137 -10.71 3.12 3.01
CA SER A 137 -10.10 2.60 1.77
C SER A 137 -9.01 1.58 2.07
N ASP A 138 -8.10 1.87 3.00
CA ASP A 138 -7.01 0.96 3.39
C ASP A 138 -7.56 -0.35 3.97
N ASP A 139 -8.55 -0.26 4.86
CA ASP A 139 -9.18 -1.44 5.48
C ASP A 139 -9.90 -2.30 4.43
N TRP A 140 -10.70 -1.68 3.56
CA TRP A 140 -11.42 -2.40 2.51
C TRP A 140 -10.48 -3.04 1.48
N ASN A 141 -9.43 -2.33 1.04
CA ASN A 141 -8.43 -2.90 0.14
C ASN A 141 -7.70 -4.08 0.80
N GLY A 142 -7.49 -4.05 2.13
CA GLY A 142 -6.91 -5.16 2.88
C GLY A 142 -7.84 -6.37 3.05
N ASP A 143 -9.15 -6.15 3.10
CA ASP A 143 -10.16 -7.20 3.26
C ASP A 143 -10.47 -7.95 1.94
N PHE A 144 -10.17 -7.35 0.78
CA PHE A 144 -10.51 -7.92 -0.52
C PHE A 144 -9.33 -7.97 -1.51
N ASP A 145 -8.95 -9.16 -1.96
CA ASP A 145 -7.95 -9.37 -3.04
C ASP A 145 -8.58 -9.19 -4.43
N PHE A 146 -8.83 -7.95 -4.83
CA PHE A 146 -9.31 -7.66 -6.19
C PHE A 146 -8.16 -7.62 -7.18
N ARG A 147 -8.25 -8.47 -8.20
CA ARG A 147 -7.29 -8.51 -9.30
C ARG A 147 -7.90 -8.23 -10.65
N MET A 148 -7.19 -7.42 -11.44
CA MET A 148 -7.48 -7.14 -12.84
C MET A 148 -6.29 -7.54 -13.70
N ARG A 149 -6.44 -8.62 -14.48
CA ARG A 149 -5.40 -9.12 -15.41
C ARG A 149 -4.04 -9.36 -14.71
N GLY A 150 -4.09 -9.76 -13.44
CA GLY A 150 -2.91 -10.05 -12.61
C GLY A 150 -2.45 -8.89 -11.72
N TYR A 151 -2.95 -7.68 -11.93
CA TYR A 151 -2.66 -6.51 -11.10
C TYR A 151 -3.67 -6.38 -9.97
N GLU A 152 -3.19 -6.00 -8.79
CA GLU A 152 -4.03 -5.61 -7.66
C GLU A 152 -4.81 -4.34 -8.00
N VAL A 153 -6.05 -4.24 -7.53
CA VAL A 153 -6.91 -3.07 -7.71
C VAL A 153 -7.05 -2.38 -6.37
N GLU A 154 -6.60 -1.13 -6.28
CA GLU A 154 -6.73 -0.31 -5.07
C GLU A 154 -7.75 0.80 -5.30
N LEU A 155 -8.68 0.97 -4.36
CA LEU A 155 -9.71 2.00 -4.40
C LEU A 155 -9.42 3.11 -3.41
N PHE A 156 -9.53 4.36 -3.89
CA PHE A 156 -9.24 5.56 -3.12
C PHE A 156 -10.39 6.56 -3.20
N MET A 157 -10.81 7.11 -2.07
CA MET A 157 -11.71 8.28 -2.05
C MET A 157 -10.91 9.56 -1.92
N LEU A 158 -11.08 10.45 -2.89
CA LEU A 158 -10.33 11.70 -2.97
C LEU A 158 -11.26 12.90 -2.96
N ASP A 159 -10.77 14.02 -2.46
CA ASP A 159 -11.45 15.30 -2.64
C ASP A 159 -11.48 15.63 -4.12
N HIS A 160 -12.65 15.88 -4.69
CA HIS A 160 -12.81 16.28 -6.09
C HIS A 160 -12.04 17.56 -6.45
N ARG A 161 -11.64 18.37 -5.46
CA ARG A 161 -10.80 19.56 -5.62
C ARG A 161 -9.32 19.26 -5.65
N SER A 162 -8.90 18.06 -5.25
CA SER A 162 -7.49 17.67 -5.26
C SER A 162 -6.98 17.54 -6.70
N PRO A 163 -5.79 18.06 -7.02
CA PRO A 163 -5.21 17.89 -8.34
C PRO A 163 -4.93 16.41 -8.60
N ALA A 164 -5.12 15.98 -9.84
CA ALA A 164 -4.73 14.63 -10.25
C ALA A 164 -3.21 14.48 -10.23
N GLY A 165 -2.68 13.65 -9.32
CA GLY A 165 -1.25 13.41 -9.14
C GLY A 165 -0.63 12.42 -10.13
N SER A 166 -1.21 12.23 -11.32
CA SER A 166 -0.86 11.16 -12.27
C SER A 166 -0.54 11.73 -13.65
N ALA A 167 0.39 11.11 -14.39
CA ALA A 167 0.71 11.49 -15.77
C ALA A 167 -0.48 11.33 -16.72
N GLY A 168 -1.37 10.37 -16.44
CA GLY A 168 -2.63 10.17 -17.14
C GLY A 168 -3.79 9.93 -16.18
N VAL A 169 -4.98 10.32 -16.63
CA VAL A 169 -6.25 10.13 -15.91
C VAL A 169 -7.33 9.78 -16.92
N TYR A 170 -7.98 8.63 -16.71
CA TYR A 170 -9.06 8.16 -17.56
C TYR A 170 -10.38 8.15 -16.79
N SER A 171 -11.42 8.79 -17.31
CA SER A 171 -12.76 8.70 -16.74
C SER A 171 -13.35 7.34 -17.07
N LEU A 172 -13.56 6.52 -16.04
CA LEU A 172 -14.24 5.25 -16.19
C LEU A 172 -15.72 5.51 -16.51
N GLY A 173 -16.38 6.45 -15.82
CA GLY A 173 -17.79 6.76 -16.08
C GLY A 173 -18.05 7.22 -17.52
N LYS A 174 -17.19 8.07 -18.07
CA LYS A 174 -17.39 8.71 -19.40
C LYS A 174 -16.65 8.02 -20.55
N ASP A 175 -15.93 6.93 -20.28
CA ASP A 175 -15.15 6.15 -21.27
C ASP A 175 -14.20 7.05 -22.10
N ARG A 176 -13.48 7.96 -21.44
CA ARG A 176 -12.58 8.90 -22.12
C ARG A 176 -11.45 9.38 -21.24
N TRP A 177 -10.35 9.76 -21.88
CA TRP A 177 -9.26 10.48 -21.24
C TRP A 177 -9.75 11.81 -20.67
N ILE A 178 -9.45 12.05 -19.39
CA ILE A 178 -9.48 13.39 -18.80
C ILE A 178 -8.14 14.07 -19.11
N THR A 179 -7.05 13.35 -18.83
CA THR A 179 -5.69 13.72 -19.20
C THR A 179 -5.02 12.51 -19.83
N LYS A 180 -4.67 12.61 -21.12
CA LYS A 180 -3.96 11.52 -21.81
C LYS A 180 -2.47 11.61 -21.49
N PRO A 181 -1.80 10.50 -21.11
CA PRO A 181 -0.38 10.53 -20.80
C PRO A 181 0.42 10.81 -22.07
N GLU A 182 1.32 11.78 -21.98
CA GLU A 182 2.32 12.02 -23.02
C GLU A 182 3.48 11.04 -22.83
N LYS A 183 3.92 10.43 -23.93
CA LYS A 183 5.12 9.60 -23.92
C LYS A 183 6.32 10.54 -23.81
N PRO A 184 7.15 10.41 -22.76
CA PRO A 184 8.33 11.26 -22.65
C PRO A 184 9.27 11.00 -23.83
N THR A 185 9.70 12.06 -24.50
CA THR A 185 10.62 12.00 -25.64
C THR A 185 12.04 11.68 -25.22
N ASN A 186 12.41 12.05 -23.98
CA ASN A 186 13.69 11.76 -23.38
C ASN A 186 13.50 10.69 -22.30
N ARG A 187 14.17 9.55 -22.47
CA ARG A 187 14.28 8.55 -21.41
C ARG A 187 15.30 9.03 -20.38
N VAL A 188 14.98 8.85 -19.11
CA VAL A 188 15.94 9.11 -18.03
C VAL A 188 17.14 8.19 -18.19
N ASP A 189 18.33 8.71 -17.92
CA ASP A 189 19.55 7.92 -17.88
C ASP A 189 19.49 6.94 -16.70
N SER A 190 19.46 5.64 -17.02
CA SER A 190 19.45 4.59 -16.00
C SER A 190 20.69 4.61 -15.12
N ALA A 191 21.82 5.14 -15.61
CA ALA A 191 23.04 5.30 -14.81
C ALA A 191 22.87 6.34 -13.70
N GLU A 192 22.12 7.41 -13.96
CA GLU A 192 21.81 8.43 -12.95
C GLU A 192 20.91 7.85 -11.86
N VAL A 193 19.86 7.12 -12.25
CA VAL A 193 18.97 6.41 -11.31
C VAL A 193 19.76 5.39 -10.48
N LEU A 194 20.62 4.60 -11.12
CA LEU A 194 21.44 3.60 -10.43
C LEU A 194 22.40 4.24 -9.41
N THR A 195 22.98 5.39 -9.75
CA THR A 195 23.87 6.12 -8.84
C THR A 195 23.13 6.49 -7.55
N ASP A 196 21.93 7.05 -7.66
CA ASP A 196 21.12 7.42 -6.50
C ASP A 196 20.63 6.20 -5.71
N VAL A 197 20.15 5.16 -6.40
CA VAL A 197 19.71 3.90 -5.77
C VAL A 197 20.86 3.26 -4.99
N THR A 198 22.07 3.22 -5.56
CA THR A 198 23.28 2.70 -4.90
C THR A 198 23.62 3.50 -3.65
N ARG A 199 23.57 4.83 -3.74
CA ARG A 199 23.81 5.71 -2.59
C ARG A 199 22.81 5.46 -1.46
N PHE A 200 21.52 5.45 -1.75
CA PHE A 200 20.48 5.21 -0.74
C PHE A 200 20.51 3.79 -0.15
N ALA A 201 20.90 2.80 -0.95
CA ALA A 201 21.12 1.45 -0.49
C ALA A 201 22.29 1.37 0.51
N ALA A 202 23.42 2.01 0.19
CA ALA A 202 24.57 2.07 1.08
C ALA A 202 24.25 2.84 2.38
N GLU A 203 23.52 3.95 2.30
CA GLU A 203 23.05 4.70 3.47
C GLU A 203 22.19 3.83 4.41
N PHE A 204 21.31 2.98 3.86
CA PHE A 204 20.52 2.03 4.65
C PHE A 204 21.41 0.99 5.35
N GLU A 205 22.41 0.45 4.67
CA GLU A 205 23.32 -0.54 5.25
C GLU A 205 24.16 0.05 6.39
N VAL A 206 24.65 1.29 6.23
CA VAL A 206 25.34 2.01 7.31
C VAL A 206 24.39 2.24 8.49
N LEU A 207 23.16 2.67 8.23
CA LEU A 207 22.15 2.88 9.27
C LEU A 207 21.86 1.60 10.05
N ARG A 208 21.70 0.47 9.36
CA ARG A 208 21.48 -0.85 9.94
C ARG A 208 22.69 -1.34 10.74
N ALA A 209 23.91 -1.13 10.23
CA ALA A 209 25.14 -1.47 10.93
C ALA A 209 25.32 -0.67 12.23
N ASN A 210 25.00 0.62 12.21
CA ASN A 210 25.03 1.48 13.40
C ASN A 210 24.05 0.99 14.47
N PHE A 211 22.84 0.60 14.07
CA PHE A 211 21.86 0.03 14.99
C PHE A 211 22.35 -1.30 15.57
N ASN A 212 22.92 -2.19 14.76
CA ASN A 212 23.43 -3.49 15.23
C ASN A 212 24.65 -3.36 16.16
N THR A 213 25.49 -2.34 15.97
CA THR A 213 26.69 -2.11 16.78
C THR A 213 26.35 -1.52 18.14
N SER A 214 25.39 -0.59 18.20
CA SER A 214 25.08 0.16 19.42
C SER A 214 23.56 0.27 19.66
N PRO A 215 22.85 -0.85 19.82
CA PRO A 215 21.38 -0.86 19.84
C PRO A 215 20.78 -0.04 20.99
N ASP A 216 21.43 -0.02 22.16
CA ASP A 216 20.93 0.66 23.35
C ASP A 216 20.92 2.19 23.20
N THR A 217 21.93 2.74 22.52
CA THR A 217 22.11 4.20 22.34
C THR A 217 21.57 4.70 21.00
N PHE A 218 21.24 3.82 20.07
CA PHE A 218 20.79 4.19 18.72
C PHE A 218 19.42 4.88 18.74
N ASP A 219 19.25 5.99 18.02
CA ASP A 219 17.94 6.64 17.88
C ASP A 219 17.06 5.91 16.85
N CYS A 220 16.02 5.22 17.33
CA CYS A 220 15.07 4.51 16.47
C CYS A 220 14.34 5.41 15.47
N HIS A 221 14.29 6.73 15.69
CA HIS A 221 13.72 7.67 14.74
C HIS A 221 14.56 7.86 13.47
N GLU A 222 15.84 7.46 13.47
CA GLU A 222 16.69 7.51 12.27
C GLU A 222 16.12 6.67 11.11
N PHE A 223 15.52 5.51 11.39
CA PHE A 223 14.81 4.73 10.36
C PHE A 223 13.58 5.44 9.80
N LYS A 224 12.88 6.23 10.61
CA LYS A 224 11.78 7.09 10.14
C LYS A 224 12.31 8.26 9.30
N SER A 225 13.44 8.84 9.69
CA SER A 225 14.14 9.88 8.93
C SER A 225 14.59 9.36 7.58
N TYR A 226 15.16 8.14 7.51
CA TYR A 226 15.51 7.49 6.25
C TYR A 226 14.29 7.33 5.32
N ARG A 227 13.17 6.80 5.83
CA ARG A 227 11.93 6.69 5.03
C ARG A 227 11.41 8.05 4.56
N ARG A 228 11.53 9.11 5.38
CA ARG A 228 11.16 10.48 4.98
C ARG A 228 12.09 10.99 3.88
N MET A 229 13.38 10.76 3.99
CA MET A 229 14.37 11.15 2.98
C MET A 229 14.07 10.50 1.62
N LEU A 230 13.69 9.22 1.58
CA LEU A 230 13.27 8.57 0.32
C LEU A 230 12.00 9.22 -0.27
N LYS A 231 11.01 9.57 0.56
CA LYS A 231 9.80 10.27 0.11
C LYS A 231 10.11 11.69 -0.39
N ASP A 232 11.02 12.39 0.29
CA ASP A 232 11.49 13.71 -0.10
C ASP A 232 12.28 13.67 -1.41
N TYR A 233 13.09 12.63 -1.65
CA TYR A 233 13.80 12.40 -2.91
C TYR A 233 12.83 12.33 -4.09
N ARG A 234 11.75 11.55 -3.95
CA ARG A 234 10.64 11.51 -4.91
C ARG A 234 10.04 12.90 -5.17
N ALA A 235 9.75 13.66 -4.10
CA ALA A 235 9.05 14.95 -4.20
C ALA A 235 9.93 16.08 -4.76
N LYS A 236 11.17 16.21 -4.27
CA LYS A 236 12.09 17.33 -4.56
C LYS A 236 12.69 17.25 -5.95
N GLN A 237 12.96 16.04 -6.44
CA GLN A 237 13.50 15.85 -7.80
C GLN A 237 12.41 15.50 -8.83
N GLY A 238 11.20 15.11 -8.38
CA GLY A 238 10.19 14.56 -9.27
C GLY A 238 9.12 15.49 -9.80
N PHE A 239 8.53 16.33 -8.96
CA PHE A 239 7.36 17.10 -9.40
C PHE A 239 7.69 18.39 -10.15
N GLN A 240 8.92 18.92 -10.04
CA GLN A 240 9.21 20.28 -10.52
C GLN A 240 9.69 20.39 -11.97
N ARG A 241 10.01 19.28 -12.67
CA ARG A 241 10.50 19.33 -14.08
C ARG A 241 10.06 18.20 -15.02
N SER A 242 9.87 16.97 -14.53
CA SER A 242 9.59 15.80 -15.39
C SER A 242 8.48 14.88 -14.86
N GLY A 243 7.82 15.27 -13.76
CA GLY A 243 6.67 14.57 -13.18
C GLY A 243 6.99 13.11 -12.80
N GLU A 244 6.11 12.21 -13.25
CA GLU A 244 6.23 10.77 -12.99
C GLU A 244 7.52 10.17 -13.59
N TYR A 245 8.08 10.78 -14.62
CA TYR A 245 9.24 10.28 -15.37
C TYR A 245 10.58 10.78 -14.86
N SER A 246 10.64 11.32 -13.65
CA SER A 246 11.87 11.87 -13.08
C SER A 246 12.81 10.80 -12.50
N VAL A 247 14.11 11.09 -12.48
CA VAL A 247 15.14 10.29 -11.77
C VAL A 247 14.69 9.98 -10.34
N GLY A 248 14.22 11.01 -9.63
CA GLY A 248 13.69 10.91 -8.26
C GLY A 248 12.56 9.88 -8.09
N ASN A 249 11.59 9.89 -9.01
CA ASN A 249 10.45 8.96 -8.93
C ASN A 249 10.86 7.53 -9.32
N LEU A 250 11.70 7.37 -10.34
CA LEU A 250 12.21 6.06 -10.76
C LEU A 250 13.08 5.42 -9.66
N GLY A 251 14.02 6.17 -9.09
CA GLY A 251 14.86 5.70 -8.00
C GLY A 251 14.05 5.36 -6.74
N PHE A 252 13.04 6.17 -6.41
CA PHE A 252 12.12 5.84 -5.32
C PHE A 252 11.34 4.53 -5.58
N LYS A 253 10.81 4.35 -6.80
CA LYS A 253 10.11 3.10 -7.19
C LYS A 253 11.06 1.90 -7.09
N ALA A 254 12.30 2.02 -7.56
CA ALA A 254 13.30 0.95 -7.46
C ALA A 254 13.58 0.56 -6.00
N LEU A 255 13.80 1.55 -5.12
CA LEU A 255 14.04 1.32 -3.69
C LEU A 255 12.81 0.74 -2.97
N ARG A 256 11.60 1.21 -3.31
CA ARG A 256 10.33 0.63 -2.80
C ARG A 256 10.19 -0.82 -3.25
N ASN A 257 10.34 -1.10 -4.54
CA ASN A 257 10.22 -2.45 -5.11
C ASN A 257 11.31 -3.40 -4.59
N GLY A 258 12.45 -2.84 -4.16
CA GLY A 258 13.53 -3.53 -3.47
C GLY A 258 13.33 -3.68 -1.96
N GLY A 259 12.20 -3.28 -1.38
CA GLY A 259 11.87 -3.50 0.02
C GLY A 259 12.60 -2.61 1.03
N TYR A 260 13.30 -1.54 0.60
CA TYR A 260 14.03 -0.66 1.52
C TYR A 260 13.12 0.10 2.48
N LEU A 261 11.91 0.47 2.04
CA LEU A 261 10.93 1.13 2.90
C LEU A 261 10.43 0.18 4.00
N ASP A 262 10.16 -1.07 3.63
CA ASP A 262 9.65 -2.10 4.54
C ASP A 262 10.74 -2.58 5.50
N ALA A 263 11.97 -2.73 5.01
CA ALA A 263 13.13 -3.02 5.83
C ALA A 263 13.33 -1.92 6.89
N ALA A 264 13.32 -0.64 6.50
CA ALA A 264 13.44 0.47 7.46
C ALA A 264 12.26 0.52 8.46
N LYS A 265 11.03 0.20 8.03
CA LYS A 265 9.87 0.10 8.95
C LYS A 265 10.07 -1.04 9.96
N SER A 266 10.57 -2.19 9.49
CA SER A 266 10.81 -3.38 10.31
C SER A 266 11.95 -3.16 11.31
N GLU A 267 13.06 -2.56 10.89
CA GLU A 267 14.18 -2.22 11.77
C GLU A 267 13.79 -1.18 12.82
N GLN A 268 12.94 -0.20 12.46
CA GLN A 268 12.37 0.73 13.43
C GLN A 268 11.55 0.00 14.49
N ALA A 269 10.66 -0.92 14.07
CA ALA A 269 9.85 -1.70 15.00
C ALA A 269 10.72 -2.55 15.92
N ARG A 270 11.77 -3.20 15.38
CA ARG A 270 12.75 -3.96 16.16
C ARG A 270 13.47 -3.08 17.20
N CYS A 271 13.95 -1.90 16.78
CA CYS A 271 14.60 -0.94 17.67
C CYS A 271 13.69 -0.51 18.82
N LEU A 272 12.44 -0.16 18.52
CA LEU A 272 11.46 0.25 19.53
C LEU A 272 11.11 -0.91 20.47
N ALA A 273 10.92 -2.13 19.94
CA ALA A 273 10.63 -3.31 20.75
C ALA A 273 11.75 -3.60 21.75
N MET A 274 13.01 -3.47 21.35
CA MET A 274 14.16 -3.62 22.27
C MET A 274 14.16 -2.57 23.39
N LYS A 275 13.81 -1.31 23.09
CA LYS A 275 13.78 -0.23 24.07
C LYS A 275 12.60 -0.28 25.04
N TYR A 276 11.43 -0.69 24.55
CA TYR A 276 10.18 -0.61 25.31
C TYR A 276 9.66 -1.97 25.82
N ASN A 277 10.30 -3.09 25.45
CA ASN A 277 10.05 -4.41 26.01
C ASN A 277 11.37 -5.13 26.40
N PRO A 278 12.14 -4.61 27.36
CA PRO A 278 13.43 -5.17 27.76
C PRO A 278 13.33 -6.55 28.45
N ALA A 279 12.13 -6.99 28.86
CA ALA A 279 11.93 -8.23 29.61
C ALA A 279 12.02 -9.53 28.77
N GLY A 280 12.13 -9.43 27.44
CA GLY A 280 12.15 -10.60 26.54
C GLY A 280 13.54 -11.23 26.28
N ASN A 281 14.65 -10.56 26.65
CA ASN A 281 16.01 -10.97 26.23
C ASN A 281 16.98 -11.29 27.38
N HIS A 282 16.48 -11.46 28.62
CA HIS A 282 17.29 -11.89 29.77
C HIS A 282 16.78 -13.21 30.38
N GLU A 283 16.62 -14.26 29.58
CA GLU A 283 16.63 -15.63 30.10
C GLU A 283 17.61 -16.50 29.31
N SER A 284 18.90 -16.24 29.50
CA SER A 284 19.94 -17.26 29.28
C SER A 284 21.17 -17.00 30.14
N SER A 285 21.01 -17.09 31.46
CA SER A 285 22.10 -17.48 32.38
C SER A 285 21.60 -17.72 33.80
N ALA A 286 21.38 -19.01 34.09
CA ALA A 286 21.49 -19.67 35.40
C ALA A 286 20.76 -19.07 36.63
N LYS A 287 19.75 -19.80 37.13
CA LYS A 287 19.88 -20.70 38.31
C LYS A 287 18.57 -21.41 38.65
N THR A 288 18.69 -22.73 38.75
CA THR A 288 17.94 -23.69 39.59
C THR A 288 16.90 -23.13 40.57
N GLY A 289 15.66 -23.66 40.51
CA GLY A 289 14.81 -23.79 41.71
C GLY A 289 13.34 -23.45 41.51
N ASN A 290 12.50 -24.50 41.54
CA ASN A 290 11.06 -24.51 41.79
C ASN A 290 10.13 -23.86 40.76
N GLY A 291 9.57 -24.71 39.91
CA GLY A 291 8.45 -24.38 39.05
C GLY A 291 7.17 -24.10 39.82
N VAL A 292 6.41 -23.12 39.33
CA VAL A 292 4.99 -23.01 39.58
C VAL A 292 4.31 -22.71 38.25
N ASN A 293 3.63 -23.73 37.74
CA ASN A 293 2.77 -23.69 36.55
C ASN A 293 1.50 -22.90 36.90
N TRP A 294 1.31 -21.72 36.31
CA TRP A 294 0.03 -21.01 36.32
C TRP A 294 -0.67 -21.19 34.98
N CYS A 295 -1.34 -22.31 34.82
CA CYS A 295 -2.41 -22.48 33.83
C CYS A 295 -3.55 -23.27 34.48
N ARG A 296 -4.76 -22.73 34.32
CA ARG A 296 -6.10 -23.29 34.59
C ARG A 296 -6.75 -22.89 35.93
N SER A 297 -7.66 -21.95 35.83
CA SER A 297 -8.99 -22.12 36.43
C SER A 297 -10.05 -21.61 35.45
N GLY A 298 -10.57 -22.54 34.63
CA GLY A 298 -11.82 -22.35 33.92
C GLY A 298 -12.97 -22.35 34.92
N PHE A 299 -13.84 -21.35 34.81
CA PHE A 299 -15.06 -21.26 35.57
C PHE A 299 -16.17 -21.99 34.81
N SER A 300 -16.76 -23.01 35.43
CA SER A 300 -18.12 -23.44 35.11
C SER A 300 -18.80 -24.01 36.35
N PRO A 301 -20.13 -23.83 36.47
CA PRO A 301 -20.83 -23.80 37.73
C PRO A 301 -21.32 -25.19 38.14
N THR A 302 -21.30 -25.50 39.43
CA THR A 302 -22.05 -26.63 39.97
C THR A 302 -23.14 -26.12 40.91
N ALA A 303 -24.35 -26.55 40.58
CA ALA A 303 -25.53 -26.48 41.41
C ALA A 303 -25.33 -27.28 42.71
N GLY A 304 -25.83 -26.74 43.81
CA GLY A 304 -25.95 -27.44 45.10
C GLY A 304 -27.36 -27.22 45.65
N VAL A 305 -28.17 -28.26 45.56
CA VAL A 305 -29.47 -28.42 46.23
C VAL A 305 -29.20 -29.08 47.59
N THR A 306 -30.04 -28.72 48.57
CA THR A 306 -30.36 -29.39 49.86
C THR A 306 -29.66 -28.92 51.13
N GLY A 307 -30.51 -28.62 52.12
CA GLY A 307 -30.23 -28.13 53.46
C GLY A 307 -31.38 -27.27 53.94
#